data_AF-A0A2M7TES0-F1
#
_entry.id   AF-A0A2M7TES0-F1
#
_cell.length_a   1.000
_cell.length_b   1.000
_cell.length_c   1.000
_cell.angle_alpha   90.00
_cell.angle_beta   90.00
_cell.angle_gamma   90.00
#
_symmetry.space_group_name_H-M   'P 1'
#
loop_
_entity.id
_entity.type
_entity.pdbx_description
1 polymer ?
#
loop_
_entity_poly.entity_id
_entity_poly.type
_entity_poly.pdbx_seq_one_letter_code
_entity_poly.pdbx_strand_id
1 'polypeptide(L)'
;MEQIIPKFYSYHKELLATIHKILNVKSFALYGGAAADLIIDPNASVNDYDIAIENMSSETIGGVKKQLVEAGYEITAERSYCIYNDIPVSLIYANNQDWSFDIGFLDDVSIVGQFNLESLYWRFPELDCVDKFEAIQGVLDKDLHLIRSIENENPFMLVSRYIRLAAKYNIPISKDIIRSLIIRIERWKAPNKFHGIEAQAALVSSIFKSIFMSVDRVLFIDSLAKTGLLNSVFPEIEHLATNISLLSIENKNRIMNASSKNELIKKIESFLDGHEKVAFLQRLQLLKLRQWES
;
A
#
# COMPACT_ATOMS: atom_id res chain seq x y z
N MET A 1 -18.51 -18.83 3.86
CA MET A 1 -18.49 -19.56 2.58
C MET A 1 -17.54 -18.79 1.69
N GLU A 2 -16.48 -19.42 1.17
CA GLU A 2 -15.55 -18.76 0.24
C GLU A 2 -16.27 -18.53 -1.08
N GLN A 3 -16.29 -17.29 -1.57
CA GLN A 3 -16.84 -16.97 -2.87
C GLN A 3 -15.75 -17.21 -3.93
N ILE A 4 -15.89 -18.29 -4.68
CA ILE A 4 -15.00 -18.59 -5.81
C ILE A 4 -15.53 -17.84 -7.03
N ILE A 5 -14.74 -16.91 -7.58
CA ILE A 5 -15.15 -16.11 -8.74
C ILE A 5 -14.98 -16.95 -10.03
N PRO A 6 -16.04 -17.23 -10.79
CA PRO A 6 -16.00 -18.24 -11.86
C PRO A 6 -15.22 -17.85 -13.12
N LYS A 7 -14.86 -16.58 -13.32
CA LYS A 7 -14.18 -16.12 -14.54
C LYS A 7 -12.71 -15.80 -14.28
N PHE A 8 -11.92 -16.87 -14.23
CA PHE A 8 -10.47 -16.77 -14.39
C PHE A 8 -10.15 -16.60 -15.88
N TYR A 9 -9.76 -15.39 -16.30
CA TYR A 9 -9.41 -15.12 -17.70
C TYR A 9 -8.18 -15.94 -18.12
N SER A 10 -8.05 -16.24 -19.42
CA SER A 10 -6.91 -16.99 -19.97
C SER A 10 -5.58 -16.35 -19.58
N TYR A 11 -5.52 -15.02 -19.62
CA TYR A 11 -4.37 -14.22 -19.21
C TYR A 11 -3.91 -14.53 -17.77
N HIS A 12 -4.83 -14.65 -16.81
CA HIS A 12 -4.47 -14.95 -15.42
C HIS A 12 -3.80 -16.33 -15.30
N LYS A 13 -4.29 -17.32 -16.05
CA LYS A 13 -3.70 -18.67 -16.08
C LYS A 13 -2.30 -18.64 -16.67
N GLU A 14 -2.12 -17.88 -17.75
CA GLU A 14 -0.82 -17.70 -18.40
C GLU A 14 0.18 -16.97 -17.48
N LEU A 15 -0.26 -15.95 -16.75
CA LEU A 15 0.54 -15.25 -15.76
C LEU A 15 0.98 -16.20 -14.64
N LEU A 16 0.06 -16.91 -14.00
CA LEU A 16 0.40 -17.89 -12.95
C LEU A 16 1.31 -19.00 -13.48
N ALA A 17 1.08 -19.51 -14.69
CA ALA A 17 1.95 -20.50 -15.31
C ALA A 17 3.36 -19.93 -15.58
N THR A 18 3.48 -18.65 -15.93
CA THR A 18 4.76 -17.98 -16.15
C THR A 18 5.51 -17.79 -14.84
N ILE A 19 4.83 -17.31 -13.79
CA ILE A 19 5.39 -17.22 -12.44
C ILE A 19 5.84 -18.60 -11.96
N HIS A 20 5.02 -19.64 -12.14
CA HIS A 20 5.38 -21.02 -11.80
C HIS A 20 6.67 -21.47 -12.51
N LYS A 21 6.83 -21.19 -13.81
CA LYS A 21 8.06 -21.52 -14.55
C LYS A 21 9.29 -20.81 -14.01
N ILE A 22 9.14 -19.59 -13.49
CA ILE A 22 10.23 -18.81 -12.91
C ILE A 22 10.58 -19.30 -11.51
N LEU A 23 9.59 -19.50 -10.65
CA LEU A 23 9.81 -19.86 -9.25
C LEU A 23 10.04 -21.36 -9.03
N ASN A 24 9.49 -22.19 -9.92
CA ASN A 24 9.53 -23.65 -9.88
C ASN A 24 9.09 -24.24 -8.52
N VAL A 25 8.03 -23.67 -7.96
CA VAL A 25 7.42 -24.13 -6.69
C VAL A 25 6.13 -24.89 -6.95
N LYS A 26 5.81 -25.83 -6.05
CA LYS A 26 4.61 -26.69 -6.18
C LYS A 26 3.31 -25.89 -6.11
N SER A 27 3.24 -24.92 -5.21
CA SER A 27 2.10 -24.05 -5.01
C SER A 27 2.57 -22.66 -4.59
N PHE A 28 1.76 -21.66 -4.92
CA PHE A 28 1.90 -20.29 -4.46
C PHE A 28 0.58 -19.55 -4.61
N ALA A 29 0.47 -18.40 -3.95
CA ALA A 29 -0.63 -17.47 -4.15
C ALA A 29 -0.11 -16.11 -4.63
N LEU A 30 -0.68 -15.57 -5.70
CA LEU A 30 -0.50 -14.17 -6.10
C LEU A 30 -1.54 -13.33 -5.37
N TYR A 31 -1.14 -12.32 -4.60
CA TYR A 31 -2.06 -11.54 -3.76
C TYR A 31 -1.88 -10.03 -3.94
N GLY A 32 -2.67 -9.27 -3.18
CA GLY A 32 -2.47 -7.82 -3.05
C GLY A 32 -2.97 -7.02 -4.24
N GLY A 33 -2.34 -5.87 -4.47
CA GLY A 33 -2.82 -4.87 -5.42
C GLY A 33 -2.84 -5.37 -6.87
N ALA A 34 -1.85 -6.17 -7.26
CA ALA A 34 -1.75 -6.77 -8.59
C ALA A 34 -2.95 -7.68 -8.91
N ALA A 35 -3.28 -8.58 -7.99
CA ALA A 35 -4.40 -9.50 -8.13
C ALA A 35 -5.74 -8.74 -8.26
N ALA A 36 -5.93 -7.68 -7.46
CA ALA A 36 -7.13 -6.85 -7.53
C ALA A 36 -7.19 -6.08 -8.87
N ASP A 37 -6.11 -5.40 -9.26
CA ASP A 37 -6.07 -4.55 -10.44
C ASP A 37 -6.40 -5.34 -11.72
N LEU A 38 -5.82 -6.52 -11.89
CA LEU A 38 -6.03 -7.36 -13.08
C LEU A 38 -7.44 -7.95 -13.18
N ILE A 39 -8.14 -8.12 -12.05
CA ILE A 39 -9.56 -8.50 -12.06
C ILE A 39 -10.44 -7.32 -12.46
N ILE A 40 -10.13 -6.13 -11.97
CA ILE A 40 -10.91 -4.90 -12.23
C ILE A 40 -10.71 -4.46 -13.69
N ASP A 41 -9.46 -4.46 -14.15
CA ASP A 41 -9.07 -4.15 -15.51
C ASP A 41 -8.05 -5.19 -16.00
N PRO A 42 -8.47 -6.15 -16.85
CA PRO A 42 -7.59 -7.15 -17.44
C PRO A 42 -6.46 -6.56 -18.29
N ASN A 43 -6.51 -5.28 -18.66
CA ASN A 43 -5.45 -4.59 -19.40
C ASN A 43 -4.56 -3.73 -18.49
N ALA A 44 -4.74 -3.78 -17.16
CA ALA A 44 -3.92 -3.05 -16.23
C ALA A 44 -2.44 -3.44 -16.42
N SER A 45 -1.58 -2.43 -16.57
CA SER A 45 -0.14 -2.65 -16.62
C SER A 45 0.37 -2.89 -15.19
N VAL A 46 0.66 -4.16 -14.89
CA VAL A 46 1.22 -4.59 -13.61
C VAL A 46 2.60 -5.16 -13.85
N ASN A 47 3.58 -4.67 -13.09
CA ASN A 47 4.96 -5.15 -13.12
C ASN A 47 5.51 -5.46 -11.73
N ASP A 48 4.68 -5.35 -10.69
CA ASP A 48 5.03 -5.59 -9.30
C ASP A 48 4.05 -6.62 -8.75
N TYR A 49 4.56 -7.80 -8.36
CA TYR A 49 3.75 -8.94 -7.96
C TYR A 49 4.09 -9.40 -6.54
N ASP A 50 3.11 -9.31 -5.65
CA ASP A 50 3.17 -9.87 -4.30
C ASP A 50 2.83 -11.36 -4.34
N ILE A 51 3.77 -12.23 -3.94
CA ILE A 51 3.63 -13.68 -4.02
C ILE A 51 3.80 -14.28 -2.64
N ALA A 52 2.92 -15.20 -2.26
CA ALA A 52 3.01 -15.96 -1.03
C ALA A 52 3.31 -17.42 -1.35
N ILE A 53 4.30 -17.97 -0.66
CA ILE A 53 4.71 -19.37 -0.77
C ILE A 53 4.60 -19.99 0.62
N GLU A 54 3.85 -21.09 0.70
CA GLU A 54 3.76 -21.85 1.94
C GLU A 54 5.06 -22.60 2.22
N ASN A 55 5.37 -22.81 3.52
CA ASN A 55 6.59 -23.47 4.02
C ASN A 55 7.84 -22.57 4.06
N MET A 56 8.05 -21.91 5.21
CA MET A 56 9.20 -21.06 5.51
C MET A 56 10.47 -21.88 5.88
N SER A 57 10.87 -22.84 5.06
CA SER A 57 12.12 -23.59 5.25
C SER A 57 13.30 -22.95 4.51
N SER A 58 14.51 -23.06 5.06
CA SER A 58 15.73 -22.58 4.38
C SER A 58 15.96 -23.26 3.02
N GLU A 59 15.52 -24.51 2.87
CA GLU A 59 15.59 -25.24 1.60
C GLU A 59 14.66 -24.62 0.56
N THR A 60 13.40 -24.36 0.92
CA THR A 60 12.42 -23.71 0.03
C THR A 60 12.89 -22.33 -0.39
N ILE A 61 13.31 -21.50 0.58
CA ILE A 61 13.80 -20.14 0.35
C ILE A 61 15.04 -20.16 -0.57
N GLY A 62 16.02 -21.03 -0.27
CA GLY A 62 17.23 -21.18 -1.08
C GLY A 62 16.94 -21.67 -2.50
N GLY A 63 15.99 -22.59 -2.65
CA GLY A 63 15.50 -23.08 -3.94
C GLY A 63 14.91 -21.95 -4.78
N VAL A 64 13.97 -21.16 -4.22
CA VAL A 64 13.36 -20.02 -4.92
C VAL A 64 14.39 -18.99 -5.34
N LYS A 65 15.33 -18.61 -4.45
CA LYS A 65 16.42 -17.68 -4.79
C LYS A 65 17.24 -18.17 -5.98
N LYS A 66 17.59 -19.45 -5.98
CA LYS A 66 18.34 -20.06 -7.08
C LYS A 66 17.57 -19.98 -8.40
N GLN A 67 16.28 -20.32 -8.39
CA GLN A 67 15.44 -20.28 -9.60
C GLN A 67 15.27 -18.85 -10.14
N LEU A 68 15.09 -17.86 -9.26
CA LEU A 68 15.04 -16.45 -9.64
C LEU A 68 16.32 -15.99 -10.34
N VAL A 69 17.49 -16.31 -9.78
CA VAL A 69 18.78 -15.96 -10.38
C VAL A 69 18.97 -16.67 -11.73
N GLU A 70 18.62 -17.94 -11.83
CA GLU A 70 18.66 -18.70 -13.09
C GLU A 70 17.72 -18.11 -14.16
N ALA A 71 16.60 -17.53 -13.75
CA ALA A 71 15.66 -16.80 -14.59
C ALA A 71 16.08 -15.34 -14.88
N GLY A 72 17.25 -14.90 -14.41
CA GLY A 72 17.80 -13.57 -14.69
C GLY A 72 17.31 -12.45 -13.76
N TYR A 73 16.75 -12.77 -12.60
CA TYR A 73 16.38 -11.78 -11.58
C TYR A 73 17.55 -11.46 -10.66
N GLU A 74 17.66 -10.19 -10.27
CA GLU A 74 18.53 -9.72 -9.19
C GLU A 74 17.76 -9.76 -7.86
N ILE A 75 18.35 -10.38 -6.83
CA ILE A 75 17.81 -10.32 -5.47
C ILE A 75 18.26 -9.02 -4.81
N THR A 76 17.34 -8.08 -4.65
CA THR A 76 17.66 -6.72 -4.18
C THR A 76 17.60 -6.58 -2.67
N ALA A 77 16.80 -7.41 -1.99
CA ALA A 77 16.73 -7.41 -0.53
C ALA A 77 16.15 -8.73 0.02
N GLU A 78 16.50 -9.02 1.26
CA GLU A 78 15.89 -10.06 2.09
C GLU A 78 15.55 -9.45 3.45
N ARG A 79 14.34 -9.67 3.95
CA ARG A 79 13.85 -9.05 5.19
C ARG A 79 12.99 -10.02 5.98
N SER A 80 13.16 -9.99 7.29
CA SER A 80 12.16 -10.56 8.19
C SER A 80 11.07 -9.52 8.46
N TYR A 81 9.83 -9.96 8.41
CA TYR A 81 8.63 -9.19 8.69
C TYR A 81 7.72 -9.98 9.64
N CYS A 82 6.78 -9.30 10.30
CA CYS A 82 5.75 -9.97 11.08
C CYS A 82 4.35 -9.48 10.69
N ILE A 83 3.43 -10.41 10.45
CA ILE A 83 1.98 -10.13 10.36
C ILE A 83 1.42 -10.16 11.80
N TYR A 84 0.50 -9.25 12.15
CA TYR A 84 -0.09 -9.10 13.51
C TYR A 84 0.89 -8.79 14.67
N ASN A 85 2.17 -8.56 14.36
CA ASN A 85 3.35 -8.43 15.25
C ASN A 85 4.04 -9.73 15.67
N ASP A 86 3.46 -10.90 15.46
CA ASP A 86 3.98 -12.17 15.99
C ASP A 86 4.08 -13.31 14.96
N ILE A 87 3.42 -13.21 13.81
CA ILE A 87 3.52 -14.23 12.76
C ILE A 87 4.69 -13.90 11.85
N PRO A 88 5.81 -14.64 11.90
CA PRO A 88 6.99 -14.34 11.10
C PRO A 88 6.73 -14.60 9.62
N VAL A 89 7.28 -13.73 8.79
CA VAL A 89 7.32 -13.86 7.34
C VAL A 89 8.74 -13.56 6.88
N SER A 90 9.31 -14.45 6.07
CA SER A 90 10.51 -14.12 5.31
C SER A 90 10.10 -13.46 4.00
N LEU A 91 10.66 -12.30 3.68
CA LEU A 91 10.41 -11.57 2.45
C LEU A 91 11.66 -11.55 1.59
N ILE A 92 11.51 -11.88 0.32
CA ILE A 92 12.52 -11.74 -0.72
C ILE A 92 12.00 -10.74 -1.75
N TYR A 93 12.85 -9.78 -2.08
CA TYR A 93 12.64 -8.82 -3.15
C TYR A 93 13.52 -9.19 -4.33
N ALA A 94 12.93 -9.40 -5.49
CA ALA A 94 13.64 -9.75 -6.71
C ALA A 94 13.13 -8.92 -7.88
N ASN A 95 14.00 -8.45 -8.76
CA ASN A 95 13.57 -7.72 -9.95
C ASN A 95 14.41 -8.04 -11.19
N ASN A 96 13.83 -7.79 -12.35
CA ASN A 96 14.53 -7.69 -13.61
C ASN A 96 14.01 -6.46 -14.39
N GLN A 97 14.25 -6.40 -15.70
CA GLN A 97 13.80 -5.27 -16.52
C GLN A 97 12.28 -5.20 -16.67
N ASP A 98 11.60 -6.34 -16.57
CA ASP A 98 10.17 -6.47 -16.84
C ASP A 98 9.36 -6.46 -15.55
N TRP A 99 9.73 -7.30 -14.57
CA TRP A 99 8.94 -7.61 -13.38
C TRP A 99 9.75 -7.43 -12.08
N SER A 100 9.02 -7.07 -11.03
CA SER A 100 9.43 -7.07 -9.63
C SER A 100 8.56 -8.04 -8.84
N PHE A 101 9.18 -8.77 -7.93
CA PHE A 101 8.55 -9.77 -7.08
C PHE A 101 8.82 -9.48 -5.60
N ASP A 102 7.73 -9.40 -4.84
CA ASP A 102 7.70 -9.32 -3.39
C ASP A 102 7.22 -10.68 -2.85
N ILE A 103 8.17 -11.58 -2.57
CA ILE A 103 7.88 -12.99 -2.24
C ILE A 103 7.91 -13.19 -0.72
N GLY A 104 6.76 -13.45 -0.13
CA GLY A 104 6.58 -13.83 1.26
C GLY A 104 6.50 -15.33 1.48
N PHE A 105 7.24 -15.82 2.47
CA PHE A 105 7.17 -17.20 2.96
C PHE A 105 6.45 -17.20 4.30
N LEU A 106 5.30 -17.89 4.36
CA LEU A 106 4.42 -17.94 5.53
C LEU A 106 3.62 -19.25 5.53
N ASP A 107 3.09 -19.66 6.68
CA ASP A 107 2.41 -20.97 6.78
C ASP A 107 0.94 -20.95 6.35
N ASP A 108 0.29 -19.79 6.36
CA ASP A 108 -1.12 -19.64 5.99
C ASP A 108 -1.31 -18.38 5.15
N VAL A 109 -1.64 -18.53 3.87
CA VAL A 109 -1.93 -17.41 2.96
C VAL A 109 -3.17 -16.61 3.34
N SER A 110 -4.15 -17.21 4.03
CA SER A 110 -5.44 -16.59 4.31
C SER A 110 -5.36 -15.40 5.27
N ILE A 111 -4.20 -15.20 5.92
CA ILE A 111 -3.95 -14.09 6.85
C ILE A 111 -3.40 -12.84 6.17
N VAL A 112 -3.16 -12.90 4.86
CA VAL A 112 -2.61 -11.80 4.07
C VAL A 112 -3.64 -10.68 3.90
N GLY A 113 -3.16 -9.43 3.90
CA GLY A 113 -3.97 -8.23 3.71
C GLY A 113 -4.56 -7.67 5.00
N GLN A 114 -4.56 -6.35 5.17
CA GLN A 114 -5.14 -5.69 6.35
C GLN A 114 -6.56 -5.20 6.09
N PHE A 115 -6.84 -4.93 4.83
CA PHE A 115 -8.14 -4.51 4.33
C PHE A 115 -8.68 -5.55 3.35
N ASN A 116 -10.00 -5.54 3.14
CA ASN A 116 -10.66 -6.41 2.17
C ASN A 116 -9.96 -6.41 0.81
N LEU A 117 -9.60 -5.22 0.29
CA LEU A 117 -8.96 -5.08 -1.02
C LEU A 117 -7.57 -5.73 -1.16
N GLU A 118 -6.89 -5.98 -0.05
CA GLU A 118 -5.57 -6.63 -0.05
C GLU A 118 -5.66 -8.14 0.22
N SER A 119 -6.85 -8.64 0.55
CA SER A 119 -7.08 -10.02 0.99
C SER A 119 -7.42 -10.99 -0.15
N LEU A 120 -7.59 -10.45 -1.36
CA LEU A 120 -7.81 -11.20 -2.59
C LEU A 120 -6.50 -11.89 -3.00
N TYR A 121 -6.59 -13.17 -3.35
CA TYR A 121 -5.45 -13.89 -3.91
C TYR A 121 -5.86 -14.95 -4.92
N TRP A 122 -4.93 -15.29 -5.81
CA TRP A 122 -5.07 -16.30 -6.83
C TRP A 122 -4.14 -17.46 -6.55
N ARG A 123 -4.64 -18.69 -6.64
CA ARG A 123 -3.84 -19.87 -6.29
C ARG A 123 -3.32 -20.61 -7.50
N PHE A 124 -2.09 -21.06 -7.39
CA PHE A 124 -1.51 -22.07 -8.24
C PHE A 124 -1.22 -23.32 -7.39
N PRO A 125 -1.54 -24.54 -7.84
CA PRO A 125 -2.00 -24.92 -9.19
C PRO A 125 -3.52 -24.92 -9.39
N GLU A 126 -4.33 -24.52 -8.41
CA GLU A 126 -5.79 -24.57 -8.49
C GLU A 126 -6.37 -23.68 -9.59
N LEU A 127 -5.65 -22.60 -9.96
CA LEU A 127 -6.05 -21.62 -10.97
C LEU A 127 -7.40 -20.98 -10.66
N ASP A 128 -7.64 -20.72 -9.37
CA ASP A 128 -8.82 -20.04 -8.87
C ASP A 128 -8.47 -18.74 -8.14
N CYS A 129 -9.49 -17.94 -7.89
CA CYS A 129 -9.40 -16.71 -7.13
C CYS A 129 -10.24 -16.86 -5.86
N VAL A 130 -9.62 -16.57 -4.71
CA VAL A 130 -10.27 -16.57 -3.41
C VAL A 130 -10.52 -15.13 -3.00
N ASP A 131 -11.79 -14.78 -2.84
CA ASP A 131 -12.24 -13.46 -2.36
C ASP A 131 -13.10 -13.61 -1.10
N LYS A 132 -12.45 -13.90 0.02
CA LYS A 132 -13.15 -14.20 1.29
C LYS A 132 -13.82 -12.97 1.91
N PHE A 133 -13.29 -11.78 1.62
CA PHE A 133 -13.72 -10.53 2.25
C PHE A 133 -14.30 -9.53 1.24
N GLU A 134 -14.77 -10.03 0.10
CA GLU A 134 -15.50 -9.24 -0.90
C GLU A 134 -14.67 -8.05 -1.42
N ALA A 135 -13.37 -8.24 -1.66
CA ALA A 135 -12.45 -7.27 -2.23
C ALA A 135 -12.98 -6.69 -3.54
N ILE A 136 -13.50 -7.54 -4.44
CA ILE A 136 -14.02 -7.09 -5.74
C ILE A 136 -15.25 -6.19 -5.53
N GLN A 137 -16.19 -6.65 -4.71
CA GLN A 137 -17.40 -5.88 -4.42
C GLN A 137 -17.05 -4.57 -3.71
N GLY A 138 -16.06 -4.58 -2.81
CA GLY A 138 -15.53 -3.40 -2.16
C GLY A 138 -14.99 -2.35 -3.13
N VAL A 139 -14.30 -2.75 -4.20
CA VAL A 139 -13.88 -1.78 -5.23
C VAL A 139 -15.06 -1.20 -6.00
N LEU A 140 -16.05 -2.03 -6.34
CA LEU A 140 -17.24 -1.61 -7.09
C LEU A 140 -18.11 -0.66 -6.26
N ASP A 141 -18.35 -1.00 -5.00
CA ASP A 141 -19.20 -0.24 -4.08
C ASP A 141 -18.47 0.92 -3.38
N LYS A 142 -17.15 1.04 -3.63
CA LYS A 142 -16.27 1.99 -2.93
C LYS A 142 -16.31 1.80 -1.41
N ASP A 143 -16.21 0.54 -0.98
CA ASP A 143 -16.10 0.16 0.42
C ASP A 143 -14.73 -0.43 0.75
N LEU A 144 -14.13 0.11 1.80
CA LEU A 144 -12.82 -0.27 2.31
C LEU A 144 -12.91 -0.44 3.82
N HIS A 145 -12.78 -1.66 4.29
CA HIS A 145 -12.89 -2.00 5.70
C HIS A 145 -11.78 -2.96 6.14
N LEU A 146 -11.50 -2.93 7.44
CA LEU A 146 -10.53 -3.83 8.05
C LEU A 146 -11.10 -5.24 8.10
N ILE A 147 -10.29 -6.23 7.71
CA ILE A 147 -10.66 -7.65 7.84
C ILE A 147 -10.20 -8.28 9.15
N ARG A 148 -9.53 -7.47 9.98
CA ARG A 148 -8.93 -7.86 11.25
C ARG A 148 -8.98 -6.73 12.27
N SER A 149 -8.76 -7.09 13.54
CA SER A 149 -8.75 -6.11 14.63
C SER A 149 -7.69 -5.04 14.40
N ILE A 150 -8.10 -3.77 14.56
CA ILE A 150 -7.22 -2.61 14.51
C ILE A 150 -6.10 -2.73 15.55
N GLU A 151 -6.36 -3.39 16.69
CA GLU A 151 -5.45 -3.39 17.84
C GLU A 151 -4.14 -4.15 17.62
N ASN A 152 -4.12 -5.09 16.68
CA ASN A 152 -2.95 -5.94 16.42
C ASN A 152 -1.99 -5.34 15.39
N GLU A 153 -2.23 -4.10 14.96
CA GLU A 153 -1.45 -3.47 13.90
C GLU A 153 -0.85 -2.14 14.35
N ASN A 154 0.31 -1.81 13.77
CA ASN A 154 0.93 -0.50 13.92
C ASN A 154 0.01 0.57 13.29
N PRO A 155 -0.50 1.55 14.06
CA PRO A 155 -1.51 2.46 13.58
C PRO A 155 -0.99 3.41 12.49
N PHE A 156 0.30 3.78 12.50
CA PHE A 156 0.89 4.58 11.43
C PHE A 156 0.89 3.81 10.10
N MET A 157 1.28 2.54 10.13
CA MET A 157 1.29 1.68 8.95
C MET A 157 -0.12 1.39 8.45
N LEU A 158 -1.07 1.21 9.37
CA LEU A 158 -2.46 0.92 9.02
C LEU A 158 -3.13 2.14 8.34
N VAL A 159 -2.94 3.36 8.88
CA VAL A 159 -3.40 4.60 8.21
C VAL A 159 -2.72 4.74 6.85
N SER A 160 -1.40 4.52 6.79
CA SER A 160 -0.62 4.62 5.56
C SER A 160 -1.20 3.76 4.44
N ARG A 161 -1.56 2.51 4.75
CA ARG A 161 -2.17 1.58 3.79
C ARG A 161 -3.60 1.98 3.45
N TYR A 162 -4.40 2.33 4.44
CA TYR A 162 -5.78 2.78 4.24
C TYR A 162 -5.88 3.94 3.22
N ILE A 163 -5.10 5.01 3.42
CA ILE A 163 -5.16 6.18 2.52
C ILE A 163 -4.59 5.88 1.13
N ARG A 164 -3.62 4.96 1.01
CA ARG A 164 -3.09 4.53 -0.29
C ARG A 164 -4.13 3.74 -1.08
N LEU A 165 -4.81 2.80 -0.44
CA LEU A 165 -5.90 2.04 -1.07
C LEU A 165 -7.06 2.97 -1.45
N ALA A 166 -7.42 3.89 -0.55
CA ALA A 166 -8.47 4.87 -0.81
C ALA A 166 -8.14 5.75 -2.04
N ALA A 167 -6.91 6.24 -2.14
CA ALA A 167 -6.47 7.02 -3.30
C ALA A 167 -6.45 6.19 -4.59
N LYS A 168 -5.84 4.99 -4.54
CA LYS A 168 -5.67 4.11 -5.71
C LYS A 168 -7.01 3.71 -6.33
N TYR A 169 -7.97 3.31 -5.49
CA TYR A 169 -9.27 2.82 -5.95
C TYR A 169 -10.37 3.90 -5.96
N ASN A 170 -10.00 5.16 -5.71
CA ASN A 170 -10.93 6.30 -5.62
C ASN A 170 -12.09 6.04 -4.63
N ILE A 171 -11.76 5.54 -3.44
CA ILE A 171 -12.70 5.23 -2.36
C ILE A 171 -12.77 6.41 -1.40
N PRO A 172 -13.98 6.86 -0.99
CA PRO A 172 -14.14 7.90 0.02
C PRO A 172 -13.44 7.54 1.34
N ILE A 173 -12.71 8.49 1.92
CA ILE A 173 -12.00 8.29 3.18
C ILE A 173 -13.02 8.31 4.33
N SER A 174 -13.14 7.18 5.04
CA SER A 174 -14.02 7.06 6.21
C SER A 174 -13.46 7.87 7.38
N LYS A 175 -14.29 8.80 7.86
CA LYS A 175 -13.99 9.62 9.03
C LYS A 175 -13.80 8.79 10.29
N ASP A 176 -14.61 7.74 10.46
CA ASP A 176 -14.64 6.94 11.68
C ASP A 176 -13.40 6.06 11.80
N ILE A 177 -13.00 5.41 10.70
CA ILE A 177 -11.76 4.61 10.63
C ILE A 177 -10.55 5.50 10.94
N ILE A 178 -10.43 6.65 10.27
CA ILE A 178 -9.30 7.55 10.47
C ILE A 178 -9.26 8.10 11.91
N ARG A 179 -10.39 8.55 12.47
CA ARG A 179 -10.43 9.04 13.86
C ARG A 179 -10.02 7.97 14.86
N SER A 180 -10.50 6.74 14.68
CA SER A 180 -10.08 5.61 15.51
C SER A 180 -8.57 5.38 15.43
N LEU A 181 -7.99 5.49 14.24
CA LEU A 181 -6.55 5.34 14.04
C LEU A 181 -5.74 6.50 14.62
N ILE A 182 -6.22 7.75 14.52
CA ILE A 182 -5.57 8.93 15.13
C ILE A 182 -5.47 8.76 16.64
N ILE A 183 -6.57 8.36 17.31
CA ILE A 183 -6.56 8.11 18.75
C ILE A 183 -5.53 7.03 19.12
N ARG A 184 -5.37 6.00 18.28
CA ARG A 184 -4.35 4.96 18.48
C ARG A 184 -2.94 5.49 18.24
N ILE A 185 -2.73 6.33 17.22
CA ILE A 185 -1.44 7.02 16.98
C ILE A 185 -1.01 7.81 18.21
N GLU A 186 -1.91 8.60 18.80
CA GLU A 186 -1.62 9.43 19.99
C GLU A 186 -1.21 8.61 21.22
N ARG A 187 -1.73 7.38 21.33
CA ARG A 187 -1.46 6.46 22.46
C ARG A 187 -0.35 5.46 22.16
N TRP A 188 0.16 5.43 20.92
CA TRP A 188 1.08 4.40 20.46
C TRP A 188 2.46 4.55 21.13
N LYS A 189 2.85 3.51 21.87
CA LYS A 189 4.20 3.40 22.44
C LYS A 189 5.01 2.46 21.58
N ALA A 190 5.82 3.03 20.69
CA ALA A 190 6.62 2.25 19.75
C ALA A 190 7.65 1.37 20.49
N PRO A 191 7.66 0.05 20.26
CA PRO A 191 8.62 -0.84 20.91
C PRO A 191 10.04 -0.74 20.33
N ASN A 192 10.19 -0.21 19.11
CA ASN A 192 11.48 -0.06 18.44
C ASN A 192 11.43 1.04 17.35
N LYS A 193 12.57 1.28 16.69
CA LYS A 193 12.71 2.28 15.62
C LYS A 193 11.76 2.04 14.44
N PHE A 194 11.60 0.77 14.03
CA PHE A 194 10.73 0.37 12.93
C PHE A 194 9.27 0.73 13.19
N HIS A 195 8.74 0.34 14.35
CA HIS A 195 7.37 0.64 14.75
C HIS A 195 7.16 2.09 15.24
N GLY A 196 8.22 2.90 15.30
CA GLY A 196 8.21 4.29 15.73
C GLY A 196 8.48 5.24 14.57
N ILE A 197 9.69 5.81 14.53
CA ILE A 197 10.05 6.88 13.60
C ILE A 197 9.98 6.45 12.13
N GLU A 198 10.26 5.18 11.81
CA GLU A 198 10.18 4.69 10.42
C GLU A 198 8.72 4.53 9.97
N ALA A 199 7.84 4.07 10.85
CA ALA A 199 6.40 4.02 10.59
C ALA A 199 5.79 5.42 10.45
N GLN A 200 6.24 6.41 11.25
CA GLN A 200 5.86 7.82 11.08
C GLN A 200 6.32 8.37 9.72
N ALA A 201 7.56 8.10 9.33
CA ALA A 201 8.07 8.48 8.02
C ALA A 201 7.27 7.80 6.89
N ALA A 202 6.83 6.55 7.08
CA ALA A 202 5.96 5.86 6.14
C ALA A 202 4.59 6.53 6.00
N LEU A 203 4.00 7.03 7.09
CA LEU A 203 2.74 7.80 7.07
C LEU A 203 2.89 9.11 6.30
N VAL A 204 3.92 9.90 6.61
CA VAL A 204 4.24 11.13 5.89
C VAL A 204 4.40 10.87 4.38
N SER A 205 5.19 9.84 4.03
CA SER A 205 5.37 9.38 2.65
C SER A 205 4.02 8.99 2.01
N SER A 206 3.18 8.26 2.75
CA SER A 206 1.92 7.74 2.21
C SER A 206 0.91 8.84 1.96
N ILE A 207 0.87 9.90 2.77
CA ILE A 207 0.01 11.07 2.54
C ILE A 207 0.30 11.68 1.17
N PHE A 208 1.55 12.05 0.89
CA PHE A 208 1.89 12.70 -0.39
C PHE A 208 1.77 11.75 -1.59
N LYS A 209 2.12 10.47 -1.42
CA LYS A 209 1.89 9.45 -2.47
C LYS A 209 0.41 9.33 -2.80
N SER A 210 -0.46 9.27 -1.78
CA SER A 210 -1.90 9.11 -1.94
C SER A 210 -2.53 10.34 -2.59
N ILE A 211 -2.15 11.54 -2.16
CA ILE A 211 -2.57 12.78 -2.82
C ILE A 211 -2.13 12.77 -4.29
N PHE A 212 -0.86 12.44 -4.56
CA PHE A 212 -0.32 12.48 -5.92
C PHE A 212 -1.02 11.50 -6.89
N MET A 213 -1.34 10.29 -6.41
CA MET A 213 -2.00 9.24 -7.22
C MET A 213 -3.53 9.39 -7.29
N SER A 214 -4.15 10.17 -6.41
CA SER A 214 -5.60 10.35 -6.40
C SER A 214 -6.10 11.00 -7.69
N VAL A 215 -7.32 10.62 -8.11
CA VAL A 215 -7.97 11.14 -9.31
C VAL A 215 -8.22 12.65 -9.20
N ASP A 216 -8.71 13.10 -8.04
CA ASP A 216 -8.86 14.51 -7.71
C ASP A 216 -8.08 14.84 -6.44
N ARG A 217 -6.92 15.48 -6.62
CA ARG A 217 -5.98 15.79 -5.55
C ARG A 217 -6.54 16.81 -4.56
N VAL A 218 -7.35 17.76 -5.04
CA VAL A 218 -7.95 18.80 -4.20
C VAL A 218 -9.02 18.20 -3.31
N LEU A 219 -9.92 17.40 -3.88
CA LEU A 219 -10.94 16.69 -3.12
C LEU A 219 -10.35 15.65 -2.17
N PHE A 220 -9.25 15.00 -2.55
CA PHE A 220 -8.56 14.05 -1.67
C PHE A 220 -7.94 14.75 -0.46
N ILE A 221 -7.25 15.88 -0.67
CA ILE A 221 -6.71 16.70 0.44
C ILE A 221 -7.85 17.20 1.35
N ASP A 222 -8.95 17.70 0.78
CA ASP A 222 -10.13 18.14 1.55
C ASP A 222 -10.72 16.98 2.38
N SER A 223 -10.79 15.78 1.82
CA SER A 223 -11.24 14.59 2.53
C SER A 223 -10.33 14.24 3.70
N LEU A 224 -9.00 14.24 3.49
CA LEU A 224 -8.02 14.02 4.56
C LEU A 224 -8.14 15.09 5.66
N ALA A 225 -8.35 16.36 5.28
CA ALA A 225 -8.55 17.47 6.21
C ALA A 225 -9.79 17.24 7.10
N LYS A 226 -10.93 16.91 6.49
CA LYS A 226 -12.21 16.66 7.18
C LYS A 226 -12.16 15.48 8.15
N THR A 227 -11.26 14.52 7.91
CA THR A 227 -11.03 13.42 8.88
C THR A 227 -10.21 13.83 10.09
N GLY A 228 -9.47 14.94 10.02
CA GLY A 228 -8.51 15.39 11.05
C GLY A 228 -7.12 14.79 10.88
N LEU A 229 -6.87 13.93 9.89
CA LEU A 229 -5.56 13.30 9.68
C LEU A 229 -4.47 14.32 9.36
N LEU A 230 -4.77 15.31 8.51
CA LEU A 230 -3.79 16.35 8.17
C LEU A 230 -3.46 17.22 9.37
N ASN A 231 -4.43 17.58 10.21
CA ASN A 231 -4.13 18.32 11.44
C ASN A 231 -3.28 17.47 12.40
N SER A 232 -3.58 16.17 12.55
CA SER A 232 -2.79 15.28 13.41
C SER A 232 -1.33 15.12 12.95
N VAL A 233 -1.10 15.00 11.63
CA VAL A 233 0.24 14.73 11.09
C VAL A 233 0.99 16.01 10.73
N PHE A 234 0.33 16.99 10.11
CA PHE A 234 0.84 18.28 9.64
C PHE A 234 -0.06 19.45 10.11
N PRO A 235 -0.08 19.78 11.41
CA PRO A 235 -0.85 20.93 11.91
C PRO A 235 -0.62 22.22 11.09
N GLU A 236 0.61 22.42 10.64
CA GLU A 236 1.05 23.56 9.83
C GLU A 236 0.36 23.70 8.46
N ILE A 237 -0.31 22.67 7.94
CA ILE A 237 -1.09 22.78 6.69
C ILE A 237 -2.60 22.85 6.94
N GLU A 238 -3.05 22.90 8.19
CA GLU A 238 -4.48 22.87 8.54
C GLU A 238 -5.26 24.00 7.87
N HIS A 239 -4.72 25.22 7.87
CA HIS A 239 -5.40 26.37 7.25
C HIS A 239 -5.60 26.16 5.73
N LEU A 240 -4.56 25.70 5.04
CA LEU A 240 -4.66 25.34 3.62
C LEU A 240 -5.68 24.20 3.43
N ALA A 241 -5.56 23.14 4.23
CA ALA A 241 -6.33 21.92 4.07
C ALA A 241 -7.84 22.16 4.30
N THR A 242 -8.20 23.00 5.27
CA THR A 242 -9.60 23.36 5.58
C THR A 242 -10.21 24.31 4.54
N ASN A 243 -9.38 25.11 3.85
CA ASN A 243 -9.82 26.07 2.83
C ASN A 243 -9.50 25.63 1.39
N ILE A 244 -9.04 24.39 1.19
CA ILE A 244 -8.52 23.98 -0.13
C ILE A 244 -9.62 23.99 -1.20
N SER A 245 -10.86 23.70 -0.81
CA SER A 245 -12.04 23.76 -1.67
C SER A 245 -12.42 25.21 -2.05
N LEU A 246 -11.94 26.20 -1.31
CA LEU A 246 -12.18 27.64 -1.55
C LEU A 246 -11.07 28.31 -2.36
N LEU A 247 -9.99 27.59 -2.68
CA LEU A 247 -8.92 28.11 -3.53
C LEU A 247 -9.46 28.54 -4.91
N SER A 248 -8.83 29.57 -5.49
CA SER A 248 -9.06 29.97 -6.88
C SER A 248 -8.81 28.80 -7.83
N ILE A 249 -9.46 28.83 -9.00
CA ILE A 249 -9.30 27.81 -10.05
C ILE A 249 -7.83 27.64 -10.44
N GLU A 250 -7.09 28.75 -10.55
CA GLU A 250 -5.65 28.74 -10.82
C GLU A 250 -4.89 27.93 -9.77
N ASN A 251 -5.15 28.17 -8.49
CA ASN A 251 -4.46 27.48 -7.40
C ASN A 251 -4.84 26.00 -7.30
N LYS A 252 -6.10 25.64 -7.56
CA LYS A 252 -6.52 24.24 -7.67
C LYS A 252 -5.79 23.54 -8.83
N ASN A 253 -5.75 24.18 -10.01
CA ASN A 253 -5.04 23.66 -11.17
C ASN A 253 -3.54 23.49 -10.93
N ARG A 254 -2.92 24.40 -10.16
CA ARG A 254 -1.51 24.25 -9.75
C ARG A 254 -1.30 22.91 -9.05
N ILE A 255 -2.11 22.57 -8.05
CA ILE A 255 -2.01 21.30 -7.29
C ILE A 255 -2.30 20.09 -8.20
N MET A 256 -3.37 20.17 -8.99
CA MET A 256 -3.76 19.11 -9.92
C MET A 256 -2.67 18.78 -10.94
N ASN A 257 -1.94 19.79 -11.42
CA ASN A 257 -0.94 19.65 -12.48
C ASN A 257 0.48 19.38 -11.98
N ALA A 258 0.69 19.01 -10.70
CA ALA A 258 2.02 18.58 -10.28
C ALA A 258 2.46 17.30 -11.01
N SER A 259 3.63 17.31 -11.64
CA SER A 259 4.19 16.20 -12.41
C SER A 259 4.97 15.19 -11.55
N SER A 260 5.33 15.58 -10.33
CA SER A 260 6.02 14.71 -9.38
C SER A 260 5.58 14.96 -7.95
N LYS A 261 5.85 14.01 -7.06
CA LYS A 261 5.64 14.16 -5.60
C LYS A 261 6.37 15.38 -5.04
N ASN A 262 7.60 15.64 -5.51
CA ASN A 262 8.40 16.77 -5.06
C ASN A 262 7.82 18.10 -5.56
N GLU A 263 7.30 18.15 -6.78
CA GLU A 263 6.58 19.31 -7.27
C GLU A 263 5.29 19.55 -6.48
N LEU A 264 4.53 18.51 -6.16
CA LEU A 264 3.33 18.59 -5.32
C LEU A 264 3.66 19.20 -3.95
N ILE A 265 4.72 18.72 -3.29
CA ILE A 265 5.20 19.25 -2.01
C ILE A 265 5.53 20.75 -2.14
N LYS A 266 6.30 21.15 -3.16
CA LYS A 266 6.65 22.57 -3.39
C LYS A 266 5.43 23.45 -3.64
N LYS A 267 4.40 22.91 -4.31
CA LYS A 267 3.15 23.66 -4.54
C LYS A 267 2.38 23.86 -3.25
N ILE A 268 2.25 22.81 -2.42
CA ILE A 268 1.65 22.91 -1.08
C ILE A 268 2.43 23.92 -0.21
N GLU A 269 3.76 23.81 -0.19
CA GLU A 269 4.65 24.73 0.53
C GLU A 269 4.44 26.20 0.14
N SER A 270 4.11 26.49 -1.12
CA SER A 270 3.90 27.86 -1.60
C SER A 270 2.66 28.56 -1.04
N PHE A 271 1.78 27.81 -0.35
CA PHE A 271 0.60 28.35 0.33
C PHE A 271 0.83 28.60 1.83
N LEU A 272 2.00 28.20 2.36
CA LEU A 272 2.30 28.29 3.78
C LEU A 272 3.01 29.61 4.10
N ASP A 273 2.74 30.16 5.28
CA ASP A 273 3.47 31.31 5.78
C ASP A 273 4.87 30.94 6.28
N GLY A 274 5.68 31.94 6.68
CA GLY A 274 7.07 31.72 7.06
C GLY A 274 7.26 30.72 8.21
N HIS A 275 6.38 30.73 9.22
CA HIS A 275 6.51 29.83 10.37
C HIS A 275 5.98 28.43 10.04
N GLU A 276 4.81 28.35 9.40
CA GLU A 276 4.21 27.11 8.92
C GLU A 276 5.16 26.37 7.97
N LYS A 277 5.77 27.09 7.03
CA LYS A 277 6.72 26.56 6.07
C LYS A 277 7.93 25.92 6.72
N VAL A 278 8.50 26.54 7.75
CA VAL A 278 9.66 25.99 8.46
C VAL A 278 9.28 24.69 9.18
N ALA A 279 8.15 24.67 9.89
CA ALA A 279 7.65 23.47 10.57
C ALA A 279 7.34 22.34 9.57
N PHE A 280 6.72 22.67 8.45
CA PHE A 280 6.43 21.73 7.36
C PHE A 280 7.71 21.07 6.83
N LEU A 281 8.72 21.88 6.50
CA LEU A 281 9.99 21.40 5.97
C LEU A 281 10.75 20.55 7.00
N GLN A 282 10.70 20.89 8.29
CA GLN A 282 11.28 20.08 9.35
C GLN A 282 10.62 18.70 9.41
N ARG A 283 9.29 18.62 9.29
CA ARG A 283 8.57 17.34 9.29
C ARG A 283 8.88 16.51 8.06
N LEU A 284 9.04 17.14 6.90
CA LEU A 284 9.45 16.47 5.67
C LEU A 284 10.87 15.87 5.76
N GLN A 285 11.71 16.29 6.71
CA GLN A 285 13.01 15.63 6.92
C GLN A 285 12.88 14.14 7.26
N LEU A 286 11.73 13.71 7.80
CA LEU A 286 11.44 12.29 8.02
C LEU A 286 11.49 11.47 6.71
N LEU A 287 11.22 12.10 5.55
CA LEU A 287 11.30 11.43 4.25
C LEU A 287 12.73 11.00 3.87
N LYS A 288 13.76 11.58 4.48
CA LYS A 288 15.16 11.14 4.29
C LYS A 288 15.36 9.68 4.72
N LEU A 289 14.56 9.20 5.67
CA LEU A 289 14.58 7.79 6.12
C LEU A 289 14.04 6.81 5.07
N ARG A 290 13.40 7.31 4.01
CA ARG A 290 12.71 6.51 2.97
C ARG A 290 13.36 6.61 1.59
N GLN A 291 14.56 7.20 1.49
CA GLN A 291 15.24 7.45 0.21
C GLN A 291 14.31 8.15 -0.81
N TRP A 292 13.50 9.11 -0.35
CA TRP A 292 12.47 9.76 -1.16
C TRP A 292 13.02 10.63 -2.31
N GLU A 293 14.34 10.80 -2.38
CA GLU A 293 15.02 11.60 -3.41
C GLU A 293 15.17 10.88 -4.77
N SER A 294 14.54 9.72 -4.96
CA SER A 294 14.36 9.05 -6.27
C SER A 294 12.95 9.16 -6.86
#